data_AF-A0AAD5XLE9-F1
#
_entry.id   AF-A0AAD5XLE9-F1
#
_cell.length_a   1.000
_cell.length_b   1.000
_cell.length_c   1.000
_cell.angle_alpha   90.00
_cell.angle_beta   90.00
_cell.angle_gamma   90.00
#
_symmetry.space_group_name_H-M   'P 1'
#
loop_
_entity.id
_entity.type
_entity.pdbx_description
1 polymer ?
#
loop_
_entity_poly.entity_id
_entity_poly.type
_entity_poly.pdbx_seq_one_letter_code
_entity_poly.pdbx_strand_id
1 'polypeptide(L)'
;MTDNQATPKYLEEIQTAFDADCERRDAIREASRDLEKNFKQIRSGLAKLAELVPTGEFYRYNAMFSFVLQQAVFLVAYTIFLQSERLTTLAEIEYELGVEINLRGDDPAFHVGVEDLLSGLSLVPGELSRLAVNWISQFVSELYAGFQLLNFKNDNLRKRFDGIKYDIKKIEEVVYGAGSWQGPRRNRRHDGRVNSAFLAYVRKLSE
;
A
#
# COMPACT_ATOMS: atom_id res chain seq x y z
N MET A 1 -32.84 28.03 -27.51
CA MET A 1 -32.46 26.92 -28.41
C MET A 1 -31.02 27.19 -28.84
N THR A 2 -30.05 26.63 -28.12
CA THR A 2 -28.63 26.67 -28.49
C THR A 2 -28.12 25.24 -28.46
N ASP A 3 -27.39 24.92 -29.51
CA ASP A 3 -26.95 23.62 -29.98
C ASP A 3 -26.37 22.69 -28.89
N ASN A 4 -26.96 21.50 -28.77
CA ASN A 4 -26.50 20.42 -27.90
C ASN A 4 -25.82 19.32 -28.73
N GLN A 5 -25.03 19.70 -29.73
CA GLN A 5 -24.33 18.78 -30.64
C GLN A 5 -22.85 18.52 -30.26
N ALA A 6 -22.30 19.23 -29.27
CA ALA A 6 -20.91 19.07 -28.81
C ALA A 6 -20.72 17.99 -27.73
N THR A 7 -21.80 17.51 -27.12
CA THR A 7 -21.79 16.52 -26.04
C THR A 7 -21.37 15.09 -26.45
N PRO A 8 -21.79 14.52 -27.60
CA PRO A 8 -21.42 13.13 -27.93
C PRO A 8 -19.94 12.96 -28.30
N LYS A 9 -19.36 13.92 -29.03
CA LYS A 9 -17.95 13.85 -29.46
C LYS A 9 -16.97 13.99 -28.29
N TYR A 10 -17.27 14.88 -27.34
CA TYR A 10 -16.50 15.00 -26.10
C TYR A 10 -16.59 13.73 -25.23
N LEU A 11 -17.77 13.10 -25.18
CA LEU A 11 -17.96 11.85 -24.46
C LEU A 11 -17.23 10.67 -25.12
N GLU A 12 -17.19 10.61 -26.45
CA GLU A 12 -16.39 9.62 -27.19
C GLU A 12 -14.89 9.79 -26.97
N GLU A 13 -14.38 11.02 -26.97
CA GLU A 13 -12.97 11.34 -26.67
C GLU A 13 -12.58 10.96 -25.22
N ILE A 14 -13.49 11.18 -24.26
CA ILE A 14 -13.30 10.75 -22.87
C ILE A 14 -13.34 9.24 -22.74
N GLN A 15 -14.26 8.58 -23.46
CA GLN A 15 -14.35 7.12 -23.45
C GLN A 15 -13.09 6.49 -24.05
N THR A 16 -12.58 7.01 -25.16
CA THR A 16 -11.31 6.54 -25.74
C THR A 16 -10.11 6.80 -24.83
N ALA A 17 -10.04 7.97 -24.18
CA ALA A 17 -9.01 8.25 -23.19
C ALA A 17 -9.09 7.30 -21.97
N PHE A 18 -10.30 6.95 -21.54
CA PHE A 18 -10.56 6.01 -20.46
C PHE A 18 -10.19 4.56 -20.83
N ASP A 19 -10.53 4.15 -22.04
CA ASP A 19 -10.21 2.81 -22.56
C ASP A 19 -8.69 2.65 -22.74
N ALA A 20 -8.01 3.65 -23.28
CA ALA A 20 -6.55 3.66 -23.39
C ALA A 20 -5.85 3.65 -22.01
N ASP A 21 -6.45 4.27 -20.99
CA ASP A 21 -5.95 4.21 -19.62
C ASP A 21 -6.16 2.82 -19.00
N CYS A 22 -7.29 2.16 -19.29
CA CYS A 22 -7.56 0.79 -18.87
C CYS A 22 -6.55 -0.19 -19.49
N GLU A 23 -6.26 -0.07 -20.79
CA GLU A 23 -5.24 -0.90 -21.46
C GLU A 23 -3.84 -0.71 -20.85
N ARG A 24 -3.45 0.54 -20.55
CA ARG A 24 -2.17 0.81 -19.87
C ARG A 24 -2.11 0.16 -18.50
N ARG A 25 -3.21 0.18 -17.74
CA ARG A 25 -3.26 -0.47 -16.42
C ARG A 25 -3.15 -1.98 -16.52
N ASP A 26 -3.82 -2.59 -17.47
CA ASP A 26 -3.73 -4.03 -17.66
C ASP A 26 -2.31 -4.45 -18.09
N ALA A 27 -1.64 -3.63 -18.91
CA ALA A 27 -0.21 -3.82 -19.20
C ALA A 27 0.69 -3.66 -17.96
N ILE A 28 0.43 -2.66 -17.10
CA ILE A 28 1.17 -2.46 -15.84
C ILE A 28 0.95 -3.64 -14.89
N ARG A 29 -0.29 -4.14 -14.78
CA ARG A 29 -0.63 -5.30 -13.95
C ARG A 29 0.11 -6.55 -14.43
N GLU A 30 0.13 -6.78 -15.73
CA GLU A 30 0.84 -7.92 -16.31
C GLU A 30 2.35 -7.81 -16.08
N ALA A 31 2.95 -6.64 -16.30
CA ALA A 31 4.36 -6.39 -15.98
C ALA A 31 4.66 -6.56 -14.48
N SER A 32 3.70 -6.22 -13.61
CA SER A 32 3.86 -6.36 -12.16
C SER A 32 3.84 -7.82 -11.69
N ARG A 33 3.29 -8.76 -12.48
CA ARG A 33 3.38 -10.20 -12.15
C ARG A 33 4.80 -10.74 -12.31
N ASP A 34 5.58 -10.17 -13.21
CA ASP A 34 6.98 -10.57 -13.34
C ASP A 34 7.82 -10.20 -12.10
N LEU A 35 7.40 -9.20 -11.32
CA LEU A 35 8.04 -8.83 -10.05
C LEU A 35 7.96 -9.96 -9.01
N GLU A 36 6.93 -10.81 -9.06
CA GLU A 36 6.79 -11.95 -8.14
C GLU A 36 7.95 -12.94 -8.25
N LYS A 37 8.55 -13.04 -9.43
CA LYS A 37 9.73 -13.90 -9.66
C LYS A 37 10.92 -13.45 -8.82
N ASN A 38 11.02 -12.14 -8.54
CA ASN A 38 12.11 -11.57 -7.75
C ASN A 38 11.91 -11.82 -6.24
N PHE A 39 10.67 -12.01 -5.76
CA PHE A 39 10.42 -12.33 -4.35
C PHE A 39 11.04 -13.66 -3.92
N LYS A 40 11.21 -14.62 -4.85
CA LYS A 40 11.95 -15.87 -4.56
C LYS A 40 13.40 -15.60 -4.15
N GLN A 41 14.06 -14.64 -4.79
CA GLN A 41 15.44 -14.27 -4.46
C GLN A 41 15.50 -13.54 -3.11
N ILE A 42 14.55 -12.63 -2.86
CA ILE A 42 14.44 -11.92 -1.58
C ILE A 42 14.22 -12.92 -0.44
N ARG A 43 13.31 -13.87 -0.60
CA ARG A 43 13.05 -14.94 0.37
C ARG A 43 14.30 -15.77 0.66
N SER A 44 15.04 -16.16 -0.38
CA SER A 44 16.31 -16.89 -0.19
C SER A 44 17.35 -16.05 0.56
N GLY A 45 17.42 -14.75 0.28
CA GLY A 45 18.29 -13.82 1.01
C GLY A 45 17.91 -13.68 2.48
N LEU A 46 16.61 -13.53 2.77
CA LEU A 46 16.08 -13.44 4.12
C LEU A 46 16.28 -14.75 4.91
N ALA A 47 16.14 -15.91 4.27
CA ALA A 47 16.41 -17.19 4.89
C ALA A 47 17.88 -17.33 5.32
N LYS A 48 18.83 -16.94 4.45
CA LYS A 48 20.26 -16.91 4.80
C LYS A 48 20.55 -15.92 5.93
N LEU A 49 19.86 -14.77 5.94
CA LEU A 49 20.00 -13.80 7.02
C LEU A 49 19.46 -14.37 8.35
N ALA A 50 18.33 -15.07 8.31
CA ALA A 50 17.74 -15.73 9.47
C ALA A 50 18.67 -16.80 10.07
N GLU A 51 19.40 -17.56 9.23
CA GLU A 51 20.41 -18.53 9.69
C GLU A 51 21.59 -17.89 10.44
N LEU A 52 21.92 -16.63 10.12
CA LEU A 52 23.04 -15.91 10.74
C LEU A 52 22.67 -15.24 12.07
N VAL A 53 21.38 -15.01 12.32
CA VAL A 53 20.91 -14.34 13.55
C VAL A 53 20.61 -15.40 14.62
N PRO A 54 21.32 -15.39 15.76
CA PRO A 54 21.03 -16.31 16.85
C PRO A 54 19.60 -16.14 17.37
N THR A 55 18.98 -17.24 17.78
CA THR A 55 17.63 -17.22 18.39
C THR A 55 17.61 -16.32 19.63
N GLY A 56 16.61 -15.43 19.69
CA GLY A 56 16.47 -14.46 20.78
C GLY A 56 17.38 -13.22 20.68
N GLU A 57 18.32 -13.15 19.72
CA GLU A 57 19.18 -11.98 19.52
C GLU A 57 18.72 -11.08 18.36
N PHE A 58 17.47 -11.23 17.91
CA PHE A 58 16.92 -10.47 16.79
C PHE A 58 17.11 -8.95 16.94
N TYR A 59 16.63 -8.36 18.04
CA TYR A 59 16.69 -6.92 18.27
C TYR A 59 18.11 -6.39 18.50
N ARG A 60 19.07 -7.27 18.83
CA ARG A 60 20.50 -6.89 18.95
C ARG A 60 21.09 -6.52 17.59
N TYR A 61 20.70 -7.23 16.53
CA TYR A 61 21.22 -7.05 15.18
C TYR A 61 20.23 -6.36 14.23
N ASN A 62 18.99 -6.11 14.68
CA ASN A 62 17.91 -5.55 13.86
C ASN A 62 18.31 -4.29 13.08
N ALA A 63 19.08 -3.38 13.67
CA ALA A 63 19.55 -2.17 13.00
C ALA A 63 20.32 -2.44 11.69
N MET A 64 20.97 -3.60 11.54
CA MET A 64 21.72 -3.96 10.32
C MET A 64 20.82 -4.28 9.13
N PHE A 65 19.63 -4.82 9.39
CA PHE A 65 18.73 -5.32 8.33
C PHE A 65 17.33 -4.68 8.36
N SER A 66 17.01 -3.86 9.35
CA SER A 66 15.74 -3.14 9.50
C SER A 66 15.38 -2.38 8.22
N PHE A 67 16.33 -1.64 7.63
CA PHE A 67 16.11 -0.94 6.37
C PHE A 67 15.74 -1.90 5.22
N VAL A 68 16.40 -3.07 5.15
CA VAL A 68 16.13 -4.07 4.11
C VAL A 68 14.73 -4.68 4.30
N LEU A 69 14.34 -4.98 5.53
CA LEU A 69 12.99 -5.46 5.85
C LEU A 69 11.92 -4.43 5.47
N GLN A 70 12.14 -3.15 5.78
CA GLN A 70 11.23 -2.06 5.41
C GLN A 70 11.04 -1.97 3.89
N GLN A 71 12.13 -2.06 3.12
CA GLN A 71 12.06 -2.05 1.65
C GLN A 71 11.37 -3.30 1.11
N ALA A 72 11.62 -4.47 1.69
CA ALA A 72 10.98 -5.71 1.28
C ALA A 72 9.46 -5.67 1.51
N VAL A 73 9.02 -5.19 2.69
CA VAL A 73 7.61 -4.96 3.01
C VAL A 73 6.98 -3.95 2.04
N PHE A 74 7.66 -2.84 1.78
CA PHE A 74 7.20 -1.83 0.83
C PHE A 74 7.00 -2.44 -0.58
N LEU A 75 7.97 -3.19 -1.09
CA LEU A 75 7.89 -3.82 -2.41
C LEU A 75 6.73 -4.81 -2.53
N VAL A 76 6.52 -5.66 -1.52
CA VAL A 76 5.38 -6.59 -1.51
C VAL A 76 4.07 -5.83 -1.50
N ALA A 77 3.93 -4.86 -0.59
CA ALA A 77 2.71 -4.09 -0.46
C ALA A 77 2.39 -3.30 -1.74
N TYR A 78 3.41 -2.76 -2.39
CA TYR A 78 3.28 -2.00 -3.61
C TYR A 78 2.94 -2.88 -4.82
N THR A 79 3.57 -4.04 -4.96
CA THR A 79 3.24 -5.00 -6.04
C THR A 79 1.79 -5.47 -5.94
N ILE A 80 1.34 -5.83 -4.74
CA ILE A 80 -0.07 -6.24 -4.51
C ILE A 80 -1.02 -5.08 -4.84
N PHE A 81 -0.65 -3.85 -4.47
CA PHE A 81 -1.42 -2.67 -4.84
C PHE A 81 -1.50 -2.49 -6.37
N LEU A 82 -0.40 -2.61 -7.09
CA LEU A 82 -0.38 -2.48 -8.55
C LEU A 82 -1.26 -3.54 -9.25
N GLN A 83 -1.29 -4.75 -8.71
CA GLN A 83 -2.07 -5.85 -9.26
C GLN A 83 -3.56 -5.77 -8.93
N SER A 84 -3.91 -5.40 -7.69
CA SER A 84 -5.25 -5.60 -7.14
C SER A 84 -5.91 -4.34 -6.57
N GLU A 85 -5.21 -3.20 -6.56
CA GLU A 85 -5.70 -1.90 -6.08
C GLU A 85 -6.24 -1.92 -4.64
N ARG A 86 -5.77 -2.84 -3.80
CA ARG A 86 -6.23 -3.02 -2.42
C ARG A 86 -5.08 -2.98 -1.43
N LEU A 87 -5.46 -2.89 -0.16
CA LEU A 87 -4.54 -3.01 0.95
C LEU A 87 -4.05 -4.45 1.07
N THR A 88 -2.76 -4.58 1.33
CA THR A 88 -2.12 -5.86 1.55
C THR A 88 -2.44 -6.37 2.95
N THR A 89 -2.68 -7.67 3.08
CA THR A 89 -2.87 -8.31 4.38
C THR A 89 -1.55 -8.83 4.95
N LEU A 90 -1.47 -9.00 6.28
CA LEU A 90 -0.24 -9.52 6.91
C LEU A 90 0.14 -10.90 6.40
N ALA A 91 -0.85 -11.79 6.25
CA ALA A 91 -0.63 -13.16 5.77
C ALA A 91 -0.01 -13.19 4.36
N GLU A 92 -0.34 -12.23 3.51
CA GLU A 92 0.25 -12.11 2.18
C GLU A 92 1.69 -11.63 2.26
N ILE A 93 2.00 -10.70 3.15
CA ILE A 93 3.38 -10.22 3.36
C ILE A 93 4.24 -11.37 3.90
N GLU A 94 3.74 -12.13 4.87
CA GLU A 94 4.40 -13.31 5.42
C GLU A 94 4.62 -14.37 4.34
N TYR A 95 3.59 -14.62 3.53
CA TYR A 95 3.67 -15.60 2.44
C TYR A 95 4.71 -15.19 1.39
N GLU A 96 4.74 -13.93 0.97
CA GLU A 96 5.67 -13.45 -0.05
C GLU A 96 7.12 -13.40 0.46
N LEU A 97 7.33 -12.85 1.66
CA LEU A 97 8.66 -12.73 2.27
C LEU A 97 9.19 -14.05 2.83
N GLY A 98 8.32 -14.99 3.18
CA GLY A 98 8.66 -16.25 3.84
C GLY A 98 9.17 -16.06 5.28
N VAL A 99 8.77 -14.98 5.94
CA VAL A 99 9.16 -14.61 7.31
C VAL A 99 7.90 -14.21 8.07
N GLU A 100 7.77 -14.68 9.31
CA GLU A 100 6.63 -14.36 10.17
C GLU A 100 6.66 -12.90 10.63
N ILE A 101 5.50 -12.28 10.79
CA ILE A 101 5.35 -10.93 11.33
C ILE A 101 5.04 -11.03 12.82
N ASN A 102 5.98 -10.59 13.65
CA ASN A 102 5.77 -10.57 15.09
C ASN A 102 5.22 -9.21 15.53
N LEU A 103 3.99 -9.23 16.03
CA LEU A 103 3.32 -8.03 16.52
C LEU A 103 3.59 -7.72 18.00
N ARG A 104 4.04 -8.70 18.77
CA ARG A 104 4.17 -8.60 20.25
C ARG A 104 5.61 -8.47 20.73
N GLY A 105 6.58 -8.89 19.91
CA GLY A 105 8.01 -8.84 20.26
C GLY A 105 8.49 -10.07 21.03
N ASP A 106 7.64 -11.09 21.17
CA ASP A 106 7.91 -12.25 22.04
C ASP A 106 8.53 -13.45 21.30
N ASP A 107 8.50 -13.47 19.96
CA ASP A 107 9.02 -14.60 19.20
C ASP A 107 10.56 -14.64 19.19
N PRO A 108 11.15 -15.79 19.58
CA PRO A 108 12.60 -15.99 19.53
C PRO A 108 13.13 -16.23 18.11
N ALA A 109 12.23 -16.47 17.14
CA ALA A 109 12.55 -16.70 15.75
C ALA A 109 12.81 -15.38 14.99
N PHE A 110 13.47 -15.47 13.84
CA PHE A 110 13.63 -14.34 12.93
C PHE A 110 12.28 -13.91 12.37
N HIS A 111 11.93 -12.64 12.57
CA HIS A 111 10.61 -12.10 12.23
C HIS A 111 10.71 -10.71 11.62
N VAL A 112 9.62 -10.23 11.02
CA VAL A 112 9.45 -8.81 10.70
C VAL A 112 8.84 -8.11 11.90
N GLY A 113 9.55 -7.12 12.45
CA GLY A 113 9.05 -6.33 13.57
C GLY A 113 7.94 -5.36 13.15
N VAL A 114 7.07 -5.00 14.09
CA VAL A 114 5.99 -4.01 13.87
C VAL A 114 6.52 -2.69 13.30
N GLU A 115 7.65 -2.21 13.81
CA GLU A 115 8.22 -0.94 13.36
C GLU A 115 8.67 -0.99 11.89
N ASP A 116 9.26 -2.12 11.48
CA ASP A 116 9.71 -2.34 10.10
C ASP A 116 8.53 -2.49 9.15
N LEU A 117 7.48 -3.21 9.58
CA LEU A 117 6.23 -3.35 8.85
C LEU A 117 5.57 -1.99 8.60
N LEU A 118 5.35 -1.21 9.66
CA LEU A 118 4.68 0.09 9.57
C LEU A 118 5.52 1.10 8.78
N SER A 119 6.85 1.07 8.96
CA SER A 119 7.77 1.92 8.20
C SER A 119 7.74 1.60 6.71
N GLY A 120 7.70 0.32 6.32
CA GLY A 120 7.55 -0.09 4.92
C GLY A 120 6.22 0.36 4.32
N LEU A 121 5.10 0.13 5.03
CA LEU A 121 3.77 0.55 4.59
C LEU A 121 3.62 2.08 4.47
N SER A 122 4.32 2.85 5.31
CA SER A 122 4.30 4.32 5.25
C SER A 122 4.89 4.90 3.96
N LEU A 123 5.72 4.13 3.23
CA LEU A 123 6.31 4.57 1.97
C LEU A 123 5.34 4.45 0.79
N VAL A 124 4.32 3.57 0.90
CA VAL A 124 3.36 3.30 -0.18
C VAL A 124 2.61 4.57 -0.63
N PRO A 125 2.00 5.37 0.27
CA PRO A 125 1.32 6.62 -0.11
C PRO A 125 2.19 7.61 -0.89
N GLY A 126 3.46 7.73 -0.50
CA GLY A 126 4.40 8.66 -1.13
C GLY A 126 4.62 8.33 -2.61
N GLU A 127 4.79 7.05 -2.94
CA GLU A 127 4.92 6.60 -4.33
C GLU A 127 3.60 6.66 -5.09
N LEU A 128 2.48 6.36 -4.42
CA LEU A 128 1.16 6.46 -5.02
C LEU A 128 0.76 7.90 -5.35
N SER A 129 1.17 8.88 -4.55
CA SER A 129 0.95 10.30 -4.84
C SER A 129 1.59 10.75 -6.17
N ARG A 130 2.60 10.00 -6.65
CA ARG A 130 3.32 10.28 -7.90
C ARG A 130 2.69 9.59 -9.12
N LEU A 131 1.95 8.49 -8.92
CA LEU A 131 1.57 7.58 -10.02
C LEU A 131 0.31 7.96 -10.79
N ALA A 132 -0.76 8.44 -10.13
CA ALA A 132 -1.94 9.02 -10.79
C ALA A 132 -3.01 9.37 -9.74
N VAL A 133 -3.40 10.63 -9.69
CA VAL A 133 -3.87 11.22 -8.43
C VAL A 133 -5.37 11.06 -8.16
N ASN A 134 -6.19 10.78 -9.18
CA ASN A 134 -7.65 10.76 -9.04
C ASN A 134 -8.24 9.51 -8.37
N TRP A 135 -7.52 8.39 -8.34
CA TRP A 135 -8.10 7.08 -7.98
C TRP A 135 -7.52 6.46 -6.72
N ILE A 136 -6.48 7.08 -6.16
CA ILE A 136 -5.73 6.56 -5.01
C ILE A 136 -6.16 7.28 -3.72
N SER A 137 -6.92 8.37 -3.83
CA SER A 137 -7.41 9.15 -2.69
C SER A 137 -8.17 8.31 -1.67
N GLN A 138 -9.02 7.38 -2.13
CA GLN A 138 -9.78 6.50 -1.24
C GLN A 138 -8.88 5.51 -0.49
N PHE A 139 -7.92 4.88 -1.19
CA PHE A 139 -6.97 3.95 -0.58
C PHE A 139 -6.06 4.62 0.45
N VAL A 140 -5.50 5.79 0.13
CA VAL A 140 -4.61 6.51 1.05
C VAL A 140 -5.41 7.02 2.26
N SER A 141 -6.68 7.40 2.09
CA SER A 141 -7.56 7.77 3.20
C SER A 141 -7.83 6.60 4.14
N GLU A 142 -8.10 5.40 3.60
CA GLU A 142 -8.30 4.18 4.40
C GLU A 142 -7.04 3.78 5.16
N LEU A 143 -5.87 3.83 4.51
CA LEU A 143 -4.58 3.57 5.15
C LEU A 143 -4.30 4.58 6.27
N TYR A 144 -4.56 5.86 6.04
CA TYR A 144 -4.38 6.92 7.03
C TYR A 144 -5.31 6.76 8.24
N ALA A 145 -6.59 6.43 8.02
CA ALA A 145 -7.52 6.11 9.10
C ALA A 145 -7.02 4.91 9.93
N GLY A 146 -6.45 3.91 9.27
CA GLY A 146 -5.78 2.79 9.90
C GLY A 146 -4.64 3.19 10.83
N PHE A 147 -3.75 4.05 10.35
CA PHE A 147 -2.64 4.56 11.15
C PHE A 147 -3.10 5.51 12.28
N GLN A 148 -4.18 6.28 12.11
CA GLN A 148 -4.73 7.14 13.17
C GLN A 148 -5.23 6.35 14.38
N LEU A 149 -5.66 5.10 14.18
CA LEU A 149 -6.11 4.22 15.25
C LEU A 149 -4.94 3.68 16.09
N LEU A 150 -3.70 3.81 15.60
CA LEU A 150 -2.49 3.36 16.27
C LEU A 150 -1.88 4.54 17.06
N ASN A 151 -1.79 4.40 18.39
CA ASN A 151 -1.14 5.41 19.23
C ASN A 151 0.38 5.20 19.27
N PHE A 152 1.11 5.84 18.36
CA PHE A 152 2.56 5.70 18.27
C PHE A 152 3.29 6.42 19.41
N LYS A 153 4.02 5.67 20.23
CA LYS A 153 4.98 6.23 21.20
C LYS A 153 6.36 6.50 20.59
N ASN A 154 6.68 5.90 19.45
CA ASN A 154 7.96 6.10 18.74
C ASN A 154 7.94 7.43 17.95
N ASP A 155 8.95 8.27 18.16
CA ASP A 155 9.07 9.60 17.54
C ASP A 155 9.37 9.54 16.02
N ASN A 156 10.14 8.55 15.58
CA ASN A 156 10.49 8.39 14.17
C ASN A 156 9.28 7.95 13.33
N LEU A 157 8.47 7.03 13.87
CA LEU A 157 7.22 6.60 13.22
C LEU A 157 6.21 7.75 13.16
N ARG A 158 6.12 8.57 14.22
CA ARG A 158 5.26 9.77 14.23
C ARG A 158 5.65 10.75 13.13
N LYS A 159 6.93 11.07 12.99
CA LYS A 159 7.42 11.97 11.91
C LYS A 159 7.09 11.43 10.51
N ARG A 160 7.23 10.12 10.29
CA ARG A 160 6.87 9.50 9.01
C ARG A 160 5.36 9.54 8.75
N PHE A 161 4.56 9.26 9.78
CA PHE A 161 3.10 9.35 9.71
C PHE A 161 2.62 10.79 9.47
N ASP A 162 3.22 11.78 10.12
CA ASP A 162 2.94 13.20 9.86
C ASP A 162 3.27 13.58 8.41
N GLY A 163 4.28 12.93 7.81
CA GLY A 163 4.60 13.01 6.37
C GLY A 163 3.42 12.63 5.47
N ILE A 164 2.71 11.54 5.81
CA ILE A 164 1.55 11.03 5.04
C ILE A 164 0.44 12.09 4.93
N LYS A 165 0.26 12.94 5.94
CA LYS A 165 -0.72 14.03 5.90
C LYS A 165 -0.46 15.00 4.74
N TYR A 166 0.82 15.28 4.44
CA TYR A 166 1.19 16.14 3.32
C TYR A 166 0.93 15.46 1.98
N ASP A 167 1.21 14.16 1.89
CA ASP A 167 0.93 13.37 0.69
C ASP A 167 -0.57 13.29 0.41
N ILE A 168 -1.40 13.10 1.45
CA ILE A 168 -2.88 13.15 1.35
C ILE A 168 -3.33 14.50 0.83
N LYS A 169 -2.86 15.58 1.44
CA LYS A 169 -3.26 16.94 1.04
C LYS A 169 -2.91 17.21 -0.42
N LYS A 170 -1.73 16.77 -0.86
CA LYS A 170 -1.30 16.87 -2.26
C LYS A 170 -2.19 16.05 -3.19
N ILE A 171 -2.57 14.84 -2.78
CA ILE A 171 -3.51 13.99 -3.53
C ILE A 171 -4.88 14.68 -3.63
N GLU A 172 -5.41 15.20 -2.53
CA GLU A 172 -6.68 15.93 -2.49
C GLU A 172 -6.64 17.16 -3.41
N GLU A 173 -5.61 18.00 -3.32
CA GLU A 173 -5.48 19.21 -4.16
C GLU A 173 -5.53 18.90 -5.66
N VAL A 174 -4.87 17.82 -6.10
CA VAL A 174 -4.91 17.41 -7.51
C VAL A 174 -6.25 16.77 -7.88
N VAL A 175 -6.87 16.00 -6.98
CA VAL A 175 -8.24 15.45 -7.19
C VAL A 175 -9.25 16.59 -7.34
N TYR A 176 -9.14 17.63 -6.51
CA TYR A 176 -9.98 18.83 -6.63
C TYR A 176 -9.69 19.60 -7.92
N GLY A 177 -8.42 19.70 -8.34
CA GLY A 177 -8.04 20.31 -9.61
C GLY A 177 -8.61 19.58 -10.83
N ALA A 178 -8.54 18.25 -10.85
CA ALA A 178 -9.07 17.41 -11.92
C ALA A 178 -10.59 17.20 -11.83
N GLY A 179 -11.19 17.32 -10.63
CA GLY A 179 -12.61 17.17 -10.34
C GLY A 179 -13.51 18.28 -10.87
N SER A 180 -12.96 19.30 -11.54
CA SER A 180 -13.73 20.23 -12.38
C SER A 180 -14.29 19.57 -13.65
N TRP A 181 -13.81 18.38 -14.03
CA TRP A 181 -14.37 17.53 -15.08
C TRP A 181 -14.93 16.22 -14.47
N GLN A 182 -16.24 16.19 -14.17
CA GLN A 182 -16.91 14.97 -13.71
C GLN A 182 -17.47 14.16 -14.89
N GLY A 183 -16.72 13.15 -15.34
CA GLY A 183 -17.26 12.02 -16.12
C GLY A 183 -17.98 10.99 -15.22
N PRO A 184 -18.71 10.02 -15.79
CA PRO A 184 -19.60 9.13 -15.04
C PRO A 184 -18.86 8.32 -13.97
N ARG A 185 -19.23 8.52 -12.70
CA ARG A 185 -18.69 7.74 -11.57
C ARG A 185 -19.09 6.27 -11.73
N ARG A 186 -18.11 5.38 -11.84
CA ARG A 186 -18.32 3.93 -11.72
C ARG A 186 -19.02 3.66 -10.39
N ASN A 187 -20.29 3.24 -10.45
CA ASN A 187 -21.01 2.72 -9.30
C ASN A 187 -20.47 1.32 -8.99
N ARG A 188 -19.27 1.22 -8.40
CA ARG A 188 -18.76 -0.04 -7.84
C ARG A 188 -19.57 -0.31 -6.57
N ARG A 189 -20.57 -1.19 -6.67
CA ARG A 189 -21.14 -1.88 -5.50
C ARG A 189 -20.00 -2.69 -4.86
N HIS A 190 -19.32 -2.13 -3.88
CA HIS A 190 -18.47 -2.91 -3.00
C HIS A 190 -19.39 -3.71 -2.08
N ASP A 191 -19.35 -5.04 -2.21
CA ASP A 191 -19.83 -5.96 -1.18
C ASP A 191 -19.10 -5.62 0.12
N GLY A 192 -19.85 -5.38 1.20
CA GLY A 192 -19.40 -4.80 2.48
C GLY A 192 -18.46 -5.68 3.31
N ARG A 193 -17.64 -6.52 2.68
CA ARG A 193 -16.71 -7.46 3.34
C ARG A 193 -15.34 -6.87 3.63
N VAL A 194 -14.97 -5.75 2.99
CA VAL A 194 -13.64 -5.14 3.13
C VAL A 194 -13.42 -4.55 4.54
N ASN A 195 -14.51 -4.18 5.23
CA ASN A 195 -14.44 -3.53 6.55
C ASN A 195 -14.20 -4.51 7.72
N SER A 196 -14.43 -5.82 7.57
CA SER A 196 -14.38 -6.72 8.74
C SER A 196 -12.97 -7.13 9.14
N ALA A 197 -12.07 -7.37 8.19
CA ALA A 197 -10.73 -7.89 8.48
C ALA A 197 -9.80 -6.80 9.06
N PHE A 198 -9.86 -5.59 8.51
CA PHE A 198 -9.03 -4.47 8.97
C PHE A 198 -9.53 -3.86 10.29
N LEU A 199 -10.84 -3.73 10.49
CA LEU A 199 -11.40 -3.29 11.76
C LEU A 199 -11.23 -4.34 12.87
N ALA A 200 -11.30 -5.64 12.53
CA ALA A 200 -10.95 -6.71 13.48
C ALA A 200 -9.46 -6.65 13.87
N TYR A 201 -8.58 -6.27 12.94
CA TYR A 201 -7.15 -6.11 13.18
C TYR A 201 -6.84 -4.95 14.14
N VAL A 202 -7.42 -3.78 13.91
CA VAL A 202 -7.26 -2.62 14.80
C VAL A 202 -7.80 -2.90 16.19
N ARG A 203 -8.95 -3.59 16.29
CA ARG A 203 -9.55 -3.94 17.58
C ARG A 203 -8.67 -4.89 18.40
N LYS A 204 -7.94 -5.78 17.72
CA LYS A 204 -6.98 -6.72 18.33
C LYS A 204 -5.67 -6.05 18.79
N LEU A 205 -5.40 -4.81 18.33
CA LEU A 205 -4.27 -3.98 18.78
C LEU A 205 -4.64 -3.03 19.92
N SER A 206 -5.93 -2.82 20.19
CA SER A 206 -6.45 -1.95 21.25
C SER A 206 -6.83 -2.67 22.55
N GLU A 207 -6.80 -4.00 22.55
CA GLU A 207 -6.97 -4.89 23.72
C GLU A 207 -5.60 -5.36 24.21
#